data_AF-A0ABD1UNA2-F1
#
_entry.id   AF-A0ABD1UNA2-F1
#
_cell.length_a   1.000
_cell.length_b   1.000
_cell.length_c   1.000
_cell.angle_alpha   90.00
_cell.angle_beta   90.00
_cell.angle_gamma   90.00
#
_symmetry.space_group_name_H-M   'P 1'
#
loop_
_entity.id
_entity.type
_entity.pdbx_description
1 polymer ?
#
loop_
_entity_poly.entity_id
_entity_poly.type
_entity_poly.pdbx_seq_one_letter_code
_entity_poly.pdbx_strand_id
1 'polypeptide(L)'
;MSRGAGTPDFFYREAQRLGYVARSAFKLLQIQKQHKLITSGSSVLDLGCAPGAWLQVACQSLGPLQNGGAVVGIDIKKVKVPSMHCDARVQTVCADVMNLPMEQVRALSPQKKGFSVILSDMCPLVSGITSRDAALSSELGMRALNLAVGRAVLAAHSENNVPVEVESDSSSCGVLRPGGHLIIKLLESEYIKEFREMCHPLFRVSGDVLLIIIPTAEIAAHD
;
A
#
# COMPACT_ATOMS: atom_id res chain seq x y z
N MET A 1 28.82 24.88 -16.79
CA MET A 1 28.57 24.89 -15.33
C MET A 1 27.58 23.78 -15.04
N SER A 2 28.03 22.66 -14.46
CA SER A 2 27.14 21.54 -14.14
C SER A 2 26.26 21.91 -12.95
N ARG A 3 24.95 21.65 -13.07
CA ARG A 3 24.01 21.76 -11.95
C ARG A 3 24.35 20.64 -10.96
N GLY A 4 24.73 21.01 -9.75
CA GLY A 4 25.13 20.08 -8.70
C GLY A 4 24.01 19.12 -8.34
N ALA A 5 24.30 17.84 -8.37
CA ALA A 5 23.49 16.82 -7.69
C ALA A 5 23.46 17.19 -6.19
N GLY A 6 22.28 17.48 -5.66
CA GLY A 6 22.09 17.82 -4.26
C GLY A 6 22.60 16.71 -3.35
N THR A 7 23.27 17.09 -2.26
CA THR A 7 23.72 16.18 -1.21
C THR A 7 22.54 15.32 -0.73
N PRO A 8 22.63 13.97 -0.76
CA PRO A 8 21.56 13.12 -0.23
C PRO A 8 21.30 13.44 1.24
N ASP A 9 20.02 13.58 1.62
CA ASP A 9 19.63 13.87 3.00
C ASP A 9 20.13 12.78 3.97
N PHE A 10 20.22 13.13 5.27
CA PHE A 10 20.71 12.22 6.31
C PHE A 10 19.96 10.87 6.31
N PHE A 11 18.65 10.88 6.09
CA PHE A 11 17.82 9.68 6.12
C PHE A 11 18.08 8.77 4.92
N TYR A 12 18.36 9.34 3.74
CA TYR A 12 18.77 8.54 2.59
C TYR A 12 20.06 7.77 2.87
N ARG A 13 21.08 8.46 3.42
CA ARG A 13 22.36 7.83 3.77
C ARG A 13 22.20 6.76 4.85
N GLU A 14 21.36 7.04 5.84
CA GLU A 14 21.09 6.10 6.92
C GLU A 14 20.32 4.87 6.42
N ALA A 15 19.37 5.05 5.50
CA ALA A 15 18.67 3.94 4.85
C ALA A 15 19.67 3.03 4.11
N GLN A 16 20.55 3.61 3.29
CA GLN A 16 21.60 2.86 2.60
C GLN A 16 22.53 2.12 3.57
N ARG A 17 22.97 2.79 4.65
CA ARG A 17 23.81 2.20 5.70
C ARG A 17 23.15 0.98 6.36
N LEU A 18 21.83 1.05 6.56
CA LEU A 18 21.02 -0.03 7.12
C LEU A 18 20.56 -1.05 6.07
N GLY A 19 20.93 -0.87 4.79
CA GLY A 19 20.59 -1.81 3.72
C GLY A 19 19.20 -1.62 3.10
N TYR A 20 18.52 -0.53 3.40
CA TYR A 20 17.24 -0.18 2.78
C TYR A 20 17.46 0.59 1.48
N VAL A 21 16.63 0.29 0.47
CA VAL A 21 16.74 0.91 -0.87
C VAL A 21 16.18 2.33 -0.92
N ALA A 22 15.35 2.73 0.05
CA ALA A 22 14.84 4.10 0.18
C ALA A 22 14.54 4.46 1.63
N ARG A 23 14.55 5.77 1.92
CA ARG A 23 14.21 6.32 3.25
C ARG A 23 12.75 6.10 3.66
N SER A 24 11.85 5.76 2.73
CA SER A 24 10.46 5.40 3.02
C SER A 24 10.35 4.12 3.89
N ALA A 25 11.39 3.28 3.95
CA ALA A 25 11.47 2.15 4.88
C ALA A 25 11.25 2.59 6.35
N PHE A 26 11.78 3.75 6.75
CA PHE A 26 11.65 4.24 8.12
C PHE A 26 10.20 4.53 8.53
N LYS A 27 9.37 4.97 7.57
CA LYS A 27 7.94 5.17 7.81
C LYS A 27 7.29 3.84 8.20
N LEU A 28 7.43 2.82 7.35
CA LEU A 28 6.83 1.51 7.63
C LEU A 28 7.43 0.83 8.86
N LEU A 29 8.73 1.00 9.13
CA LEU A 29 9.36 0.51 10.38
C LEU A 29 8.75 1.15 11.62
N GLN A 30 8.53 2.46 11.61
CA GLN A 30 7.90 3.17 12.73
C GLN A 30 6.46 2.68 12.95
N ILE A 31 5.70 2.56 11.88
CA ILE A 31 4.32 2.05 11.92
C ILE A 31 4.27 0.62 12.44
N GLN A 32 5.13 -0.24 11.92
CA GLN A 32 5.21 -1.64 12.34
C GLN A 32 5.62 -1.74 13.81
N LYS A 33 6.53 -0.89 14.29
CA LYS A 33 6.92 -0.82 15.72
C LYS A 33 5.74 -0.41 16.61
N GLN A 34 4.91 0.52 16.16
CA GLN A 34 3.79 1.05 16.95
C GLN A 34 2.57 0.12 16.93
N HIS A 35 2.24 -0.45 15.76
CA HIS A 35 0.96 -1.12 15.53
C HIS A 35 1.08 -2.64 15.31
N LYS A 36 2.27 -3.17 15.01
CA LYS A 36 2.53 -4.61 14.80
C LYS A 36 1.59 -5.27 13.79
N LEU A 37 1.29 -4.57 12.70
CA LEU A 37 0.29 -4.95 11.69
C LEU A 37 0.73 -6.19 10.90
N ILE A 38 2.02 -6.31 10.59
CA ILE A 38 2.57 -7.46 9.87
C ILE A 38 3.05 -8.47 10.91
N THR A 39 2.31 -9.56 11.06
CA THR A 39 2.67 -10.66 11.97
C THR A 39 3.42 -11.76 11.24
N SER A 40 4.08 -12.64 11.99
CA SER A 40 4.87 -13.72 11.39
C SER A 40 3.99 -14.64 10.54
N GLY A 41 4.48 -14.99 9.35
CA GLY A 41 3.72 -15.79 8.37
C GLY A 41 2.59 -15.06 7.65
N SER A 42 2.47 -13.74 7.80
CA SER A 42 1.50 -12.92 7.07
C SER A 42 1.62 -13.03 5.55
N SER A 43 0.50 -12.79 4.86
CA SER A 43 0.46 -12.53 3.43
C SER A 43 0.25 -11.03 3.22
N VAL A 44 1.24 -10.36 2.63
CA VAL A 44 1.29 -8.91 2.47
C VAL A 44 1.21 -8.54 0.98
N LEU A 45 0.37 -7.57 0.64
CA LEU A 45 0.32 -6.91 -0.65
C LEU A 45 0.86 -5.48 -0.50
N ASP A 46 1.80 -5.08 -1.35
CA ASP A 46 2.39 -3.74 -1.37
C ASP A 46 2.13 -3.07 -2.72
N LEU A 47 1.26 -2.07 -2.72
CA LEU A 47 0.82 -1.32 -3.91
C LEU A 47 1.67 -0.05 -4.08
N GLY A 48 2.24 0.14 -5.27
CA GLY A 48 3.23 1.19 -5.51
C GLY A 48 4.57 0.86 -4.86
N CYS A 49 5.03 -0.38 -5.03
CA CYS A 49 6.14 -0.91 -4.26
C CYS A 49 7.53 -0.40 -4.71
N ALA A 50 7.65 0.36 -5.80
CA ALA A 50 8.95 0.88 -6.22
C ALA A 50 9.51 1.89 -5.19
N PRO A 51 10.82 1.86 -4.87
CA PRO A 51 11.86 0.97 -5.39
C PRO A 51 12.03 -0.36 -4.61
N GLY A 52 11.18 -0.65 -3.63
CA GLY A 52 11.15 -1.93 -2.89
C GLY A 52 11.38 -1.80 -1.38
N ALA A 53 11.42 -0.57 -0.83
CA ALA A 53 11.75 -0.35 0.58
C ALA A 53 10.72 -0.96 1.54
N TRP A 54 9.43 -0.90 1.18
CA TRP A 54 8.37 -1.51 1.98
C TRP A 54 8.34 -3.04 1.85
N LEU A 55 8.74 -3.59 0.70
CA LEU A 55 8.96 -5.04 0.54
C LEU A 55 10.01 -5.57 1.52
N GLN A 56 11.11 -4.82 1.74
CA GLN A 56 12.15 -5.19 2.69
C GLN A 56 11.61 -5.27 4.12
N VAL A 57 10.90 -4.23 4.56
CA VAL A 57 10.33 -4.17 5.91
C VAL A 57 9.25 -5.25 6.10
N ALA A 58 8.40 -5.46 5.09
CA ALA A 58 7.38 -6.50 5.12
C ALA A 58 7.99 -7.90 5.22
N CYS A 59 9.02 -8.20 4.42
CA CYS A 59 9.67 -9.51 4.42
C CYS A 59 10.34 -9.81 5.77
N GLN A 60 11.08 -8.85 6.34
CA GLN A 60 11.67 -9.02 7.67
C GLN A 60 10.60 -9.25 8.75
N SER A 61 9.46 -8.58 8.64
CA SER A 61 8.35 -8.70 9.60
C SER A 61 7.67 -10.07 9.56
N LEU A 62 7.83 -10.85 8.48
CA LEU A 62 7.34 -12.24 8.42
C LEU A 62 8.09 -13.17 9.37
N GLY A 63 9.26 -12.75 9.88
CA GLY A 63 10.12 -13.56 10.73
C GLY A 63 10.83 -14.67 9.96
N PRO A 64 11.33 -15.71 10.66
CA PRO A 64 12.07 -16.81 10.05
C PRO A 64 11.32 -17.50 8.91
N LEU A 65 12.05 -18.02 7.93
CA LEU A 65 11.48 -18.60 6.70
C LEU A 65 10.50 -19.75 6.97
N GLN A 66 10.73 -20.55 8.01
CA GLN A 66 9.87 -21.67 8.39
C GLN A 66 8.46 -21.24 8.85
N ASN A 67 8.28 -19.97 9.23
CA ASN A 67 6.97 -19.44 9.58
C ASN A 67 6.10 -19.16 8.35
N GLY A 68 6.67 -19.29 7.15
CA GLY A 68 5.97 -19.09 5.88
C GLY A 68 5.61 -17.63 5.63
N GLY A 69 4.49 -17.39 4.97
CA GLY A 69 4.05 -16.06 4.54
C GLY A 69 4.51 -15.72 3.12
N ALA A 70 4.06 -14.56 2.64
CA ALA A 70 4.38 -14.06 1.30
C ALA A 70 4.30 -12.54 1.28
N VAL A 71 5.13 -11.90 0.46
CA VAL A 71 5.04 -10.47 0.15
C VAL A 71 4.93 -10.33 -1.37
N VAL A 72 3.87 -9.68 -1.83
CA VAL A 72 3.67 -9.38 -3.25
C VAL A 72 3.69 -7.87 -3.44
N GLY A 73 4.66 -7.38 -4.20
CA GLY A 73 4.72 -5.98 -4.62
C GLY A 73 4.16 -5.79 -6.02
N ILE A 74 3.35 -4.74 -6.22
CA ILE A 74 2.84 -4.36 -7.54
C ILE A 74 3.18 -2.89 -7.80
N ASP A 75 3.81 -2.62 -8.94
CA ASP A 75 4.13 -1.27 -9.38
C ASP A 75 4.10 -1.17 -10.90
N ILE A 76 3.84 0.03 -11.43
CA ILE A 76 3.94 0.31 -12.88
C ILE A 76 5.40 0.19 -13.34
N LYS A 77 6.35 0.53 -12.47
CA LYS A 77 7.78 0.37 -12.71
C LYS A 77 8.20 -1.07 -12.42
N LYS A 78 9.13 -1.58 -13.22
CA LYS A 78 9.75 -2.88 -12.95
C LYS A 78 10.64 -2.77 -11.69
N VAL A 79 10.24 -3.44 -10.63
CA VAL A 79 11.01 -3.54 -9.38
C VAL A 79 11.79 -4.85 -9.39
N LYS A 80 13.10 -4.79 -9.14
CA LYS A 80 13.89 -5.98 -8.82
C LYS A 80 13.79 -6.21 -7.32
N VAL A 81 13.49 -7.44 -6.89
CA VAL A 81 13.48 -7.79 -5.47
C VAL A 81 14.84 -7.43 -4.86
N PRO A 82 14.89 -6.57 -3.82
CA PRO A 82 16.13 -6.21 -3.16
C PRO A 82 16.84 -7.45 -2.61
N SER A 83 18.16 -7.56 -2.79
CA SER A 83 18.91 -8.72 -2.30
C SER A 83 19.10 -8.72 -0.79
N MET A 84 19.04 -7.54 -0.16
CA MET A 84 19.11 -7.39 1.29
C MET A 84 17.71 -7.28 1.87
N HIS A 85 17.49 -7.90 3.02
CA HIS A 85 16.23 -7.88 3.78
C HIS A 85 15.02 -8.57 3.11
N CYS A 86 15.18 -9.11 1.91
CA CYS A 86 14.18 -9.96 1.26
C CYS A 86 14.70 -11.39 1.09
N ASP A 87 13.77 -12.33 1.05
CA ASP A 87 14.03 -13.74 0.73
C ASP A 87 13.04 -14.26 -0.34
N ALA A 88 13.01 -15.58 -0.53
CA ALA A 88 12.20 -16.24 -1.56
C ALA A 88 10.68 -16.02 -1.42
N ARG A 89 10.20 -15.47 -0.30
CA ARG A 89 8.78 -15.13 -0.09
C ARG A 89 8.36 -13.84 -0.80
N VAL A 90 9.29 -13.06 -1.34
CA VAL A 90 8.99 -11.79 -2.01
C VAL A 90 8.86 -11.97 -3.52
N GLN A 91 7.72 -11.56 -4.06
CA GLN A 91 7.44 -11.49 -5.49
C GLN A 91 7.13 -10.05 -5.90
N THR A 92 7.51 -9.66 -7.10
CA THR A 92 7.15 -8.36 -7.70
C THR A 92 6.41 -8.58 -9.02
N VAL A 93 5.45 -7.70 -9.31
CA VAL A 93 4.66 -7.70 -10.54
C VAL A 93 4.70 -6.29 -11.12
N CYS A 94 5.10 -6.20 -12.40
CA CYS A 94 5.08 -4.95 -13.16
C CYS A 94 3.69 -4.80 -13.79
N ALA A 95 2.82 -4.00 -13.18
CA ALA A 95 1.46 -3.79 -13.65
C ALA A 95 0.89 -2.46 -13.13
N ASP A 96 -0.05 -1.90 -13.88
CA ASP A 96 -0.81 -0.75 -13.42
C ASP A 96 -1.92 -1.16 -12.46
N VAL A 97 -1.74 -0.82 -11.18
CA VAL A 97 -2.70 -1.09 -10.10
C VAL A 97 -4.07 -0.50 -10.42
N MET A 98 -4.15 0.65 -11.09
CA MET A 98 -5.43 1.29 -11.44
C MET A 98 -6.29 0.42 -12.36
N ASN A 99 -5.63 -0.35 -13.22
CA ASN A 99 -6.28 -1.17 -14.25
C ASN A 99 -6.25 -2.68 -13.95
N LEU A 100 -5.58 -3.11 -12.88
CA LEU A 100 -5.40 -4.53 -12.57
C LEU A 100 -6.68 -5.20 -12.00
N PRO A 101 -7.29 -6.21 -12.65
CA PRO A 101 -8.50 -6.84 -12.14
C PRO A 101 -8.31 -7.48 -10.76
N MET A 102 -9.35 -7.41 -9.93
CA MET A 102 -9.31 -7.93 -8.55
C MET A 102 -8.98 -9.42 -8.48
N GLU A 103 -9.52 -10.20 -9.42
CA GLU A 103 -9.20 -11.63 -9.55
C GLU A 103 -7.70 -11.86 -9.80
N GLN A 104 -7.07 -11.04 -10.64
CA GLN A 104 -5.63 -11.15 -10.90
C GLN A 104 -4.83 -10.80 -9.64
N VAL A 105 -5.22 -9.77 -8.89
CA VAL A 105 -4.60 -9.45 -7.59
C VAL A 105 -4.77 -10.62 -6.60
N ARG A 106 -5.98 -11.20 -6.52
CA ARG A 106 -6.26 -12.35 -5.65
C ARG A 106 -5.45 -13.58 -6.05
N ALA A 107 -5.25 -13.82 -7.35
CA ALA A 107 -4.48 -14.94 -7.86
C ALA A 107 -3.02 -14.93 -7.43
N LEU A 108 -2.47 -13.75 -7.12
CA LEU A 108 -1.11 -13.59 -6.58
C LEU A 108 -1.00 -13.98 -5.09
N SER A 109 -2.13 -14.02 -4.37
CA SER A 109 -2.12 -14.37 -2.96
C SER A 109 -1.94 -15.88 -2.73
N PRO A 110 -1.32 -16.29 -1.61
CA PRO A 110 -1.19 -17.71 -1.27
C PRO A 110 -2.55 -18.41 -1.25
N GLN A 111 -2.66 -19.51 -2.01
CA GLN A 111 -3.90 -20.30 -2.15
C GLN A 111 -5.11 -19.48 -2.63
N LYS A 112 -4.90 -18.31 -3.26
CA LYS A 112 -5.95 -17.38 -3.70
C LYS A 112 -6.87 -16.87 -2.58
N LYS A 113 -6.40 -16.91 -1.33
CA LYS A 113 -7.18 -16.54 -0.13
C LYS A 113 -7.17 -15.04 0.20
N GLY A 114 -6.52 -14.20 -0.61
CA GLY A 114 -6.31 -12.78 -0.30
C GLY A 114 -5.14 -12.55 0.65
N PHE A 115 -5.05 -11.34 1.20
CA PHE A 115 -3.93 -10.84 2.00
C PHE A 115 -4.38 -10.48 3.42
N SER A 116 -3.50 -10.67 4.41
CA SER A 116 -3.75 -10.26 5.79
C SER A 116 -3.36 -8.81 6.02
N VAL A 117 -2.46 -8.27 5.20
CA VAL A 117 -2.06 -6.86 5.21
C VAL A 117 -2.00 -6.34 3.79
N ILE A 118 -2.60 -5.18 3.54
CA ILE A 118 -2.44 -4.43 2.30
C ILE A 118 -1.80 -3.09 2.63
N LEU A 119 -0.72 -2.79 1.93
CA LEU A 119 0.05 -1.56 2.02
C LEU A 119 -0.10 -0.81 0.69
N SER A 120 -0.14 0.52 0.75
CA SER A 120 -0.12 1.37 -0.44
C SER A 120 0.76 2.59 -0.18
N ASP A 121 1.96 2.60 -0.77
CA ASP A 121 2.85 3.77 -0.85
C ASP A 121 2.72 4.50 -2.21
N MET A 122 1.71 4.13 -3.00
CA MET A 122 1.36 4.80 -4.27
C MET A 122 1.30 6.31 -4.11
N CYS A 123 1.96 7.02 -5.02
CA CYS A 123 2.04 8.47 -5.04
C CYS A 123 1.95 8.93 -6.50
N PRO A 124 1.12 9.94 -6.82
CA PRO A 124 1.04 10.45 -8.18
C PRO A 124 2.32 11.19 -8.55
N LEU A 125 2.54 11.41 -9.86
CA LEU A 125 3.52 12.39 -10.30
C LEU A 125 3.08 13.79 -9.83
N VAL A 126 3.84 14.35 -8.89
CA VAL A 126 3.55 15.66 -8.29
C VAL A 126 3.83 16.76 -9.32
N SER A 127 2.77 17.48 -9.66
CA SER A 127 2.82 18.63 -10.58
C SER A 127 3.20 19.93 -9.87
N GLY A 128 3.07 19.97 -8.55
CA GLY A 128 3.22 21.17 -7.72
C GLY A 128 1.90 21.93 -7.54
N ILE A 129 0.81 21.48 -8.18
CA ILE A 129 -0.54 22.01 -7.99
C ILE A 129 -1.21 21.17 -6.91
N THR A 130 -1.18 21.66 -5.67
CA THR A 130 -1.61 20.92 -4.47
C THR A 130 -2.98 20.26 -4.62
N SER A 131 -3.99 20.97 -5.13
CA SER A 131 -5.34 20.42 -5.29
C SER A 131 -5.40 19.26 -6.28
N ARG A 132 -4.68 19.38 -7.41
CA ARG A 132 -4.59 18.32 -8.42
C ARG A 132 -3.85 17.11 -7.86
N ASP A 133 -2.71 17.35 -7.22
CA ASP A 133 -1.87 16.28 -6.68
C ASP A 133 -2.61 15.52 -5.56
N ALA A 134 -3.36 16.25 -4.72
CA ALA A 134 -4.23 15.67 -3.70
C ALA A 134 -5.38 14.84 -4.30
N ALA A 135 -6.07 15.34 -5.32
CA ALA A 135 -7.15 14.61 -5.98
C ALA A 135 -6.65 13.28 -6.59
N LEU A 136 -5.50 13.31 -7.28
CA LEU A 136 -4.87 12.11 -7.82
C LEU A 136 -4.41 11.14 -6.73
N SER A 137 -3.88 11.66 -5.61
CA SER A 137 -3.54 10.83 -4.45
C SER A 137 -4.77 10.16 -3.84
N SER A 138 -5.89 10.87 -3.77
CA SER A 138 -7.16 10.33 -3.29
C SER A 138 -7.66 9.22 -4.20
N GLU A 139 -7.53 9.38 -5.53
CA GLU A 139 -7.89 8.36 -6.51
C GLU A 139 -7.08 7.05 -6.32
N LEU A 140 -5.76 7.17 -6.13
CA LEU A 140 -4.89 6.03 -5.81
C LEU A 140 -5.29 5.35 -4.49
N GLY A 141 -5.59 6.13 -3.46
CA GLY A 141 -6.05 5.59 -2.18
C GLY A 141 -7.40 4.90 -2.28
N MET A 142 -8.35 5.47 -3.02
CA MET A 142 -9.66 4.86 -3.30
C MET A 142 -9.49 3.54 -4.05
N ARG A 143 -8.54 3.48 -4.99
CA ARG A 143 -8.22 2.23 -5.67
C ARG A 143 -7.71 1.16 -4.71
N ALA A 144 -6.78 1.50 -3.82
CA ALA A 144 -6.27 0.57 -2.80
C ALA A 144 -7.39 0.08 -1.87
N LEU A 145 -8.26 0.98 -1.42
CA LEU A 145 -9.44 0.63 -0.61
C LEU A 145 -10.38 -0.30 -1.39
N ASN A 146 -10.67 0.02 -2.65
CA ASN A 146 -11.53 -0.81 -3.50
C ASN A 146 -10.98 -2.23 -3.68
N LEU A 147 -9.67 -2.37 -3.92
CA LEU A 147 -9.02 -3.67 -3.97
C LEU A 147 -9.15 -4.41 -2.63
N ALA A 148 -8.97 -3.70 -1.52
CA ALA A 148 -9.06 -4.28 -0.18
C ALA A 148 -10.45 -4.82 0.15
N VAL A 149 -11.51 -4.02 -0.02
CA VAL A 149 -12.86 -4.36 0.50
C VAL A 149 -13.88 -4.78 -0.57
N GLY A 150 -13.63 -4.49 -1.85
CA GLY A 150 -14.56 -4.79 -2.94
C GLY A 150 -15.58 -3.65 -3.21
N ARG A 151 -16.16 -3.65 -4.42
CA ARG A 151 -17.12 -2.59 -4.85
C ARG A 151 -18.46 -2.66 -4.13
N ALA A 152 -18.97 -3.86 -3.87
CA ALA A 152 -20.28 -4.03 -3.21
C ALA A 152 -20.30 -3.43 -1.80
N VAL A 153 -19.18 -3.54 -1.08
CA VAL A 153 -19.01 -2.97 0.26
C VAL A 153 -18.96 -1.45 0.20
N LEU A 154 -18.29 -0.85 -0.79
CA LEU A 154 -18.28 0.60 -0.96
C LEU A 154 -19.65 1.15 -1.39
N ALA A 155 -20.35 0.46 -2.28
CA ALA A 155 -21.68 0.85 -2.76
C ALA A 155 -22.74 0.81 -1.66
N ALA A 156 -22.65 -0.14 -0.72
CA ALA A 156 -23.56 -0.23 0.43
C ALA A 156 -23.42 0.95 1.43
N HIS A 157 -22.37 1.76 1.31
CA HIS A 157 -22.08 2.89 2.19
C HIS A 157 -22.15 4.27 1.52
N SER A 158 -22.42 4.35 0.21
CA SER A 158 -22.82 5.61 -0.43
C SER A 158 -24.33 5.77 -0.35
N GLU A 159 -24.81 6.77 0.37
CA GLU A 159 -26.20 7.23 0.33
C GLU A 159 -26.54 7.77 -1.07
N ASN A 160 -26.81 6.89 -2.03
CA ASN A 160 -27.58 7.17 -3.24
C ASN A 160 -27.97 5.84 -3.87
N ASN A 161 -29.23 5.47 -3.60
CA ASN A 161 -29.87 4.22 -3.95
C ASN A 161 -30.06 4.13 -5.48
N VAL A 162 -29.06 3.64 -6.20
CA VAL A 162 -29.25 3.02 -7.51
C VAL A 162 -28.94 1.53 -7.32
N PRO A 163 -29.92 0.63 -7.50
CA PRO A 163 -29.66 -0.80 -7.46
C PRO A 163 -28.78 -1.13 -8.67
N VAL A 164 -27.47 -1.19 -8.44
CA VAL A 164 -26.57 -1.86 -9.37
C VAL A 164 -26.90 -3.33 -9.22
N GLU A 165 -27.34 -3.98 -10.29
CA GLU A 165 -27.51 -5.43 -10.34
C GLU A 165 -26.19 -6.07 -9.94
N VAL A 166 -26.09 -6.49 -8.68
CA VAL A 166 -24.94 -7.23 -8.17
C VAL A 166 -25.16 -8.67 -8.60
N GLU A 167 -24.75 -8.99 -9.82
CA GLU A 167 -24.48 -10.39 -10.17
C GLU A 167 -23.49 -10.92 -9.12
N SER A 168 -23.87 -12.04 -8.51
CA SER A 168 -23.16 -12.69 -7.40
C SER A 168 -21.89 -13.37 -7.90
N ASP A 169 -21.02 -12.60 -8.52
CA ASP A 169 -19.77 -13.07 -9.07
C ASP A 169 -18.68 -12.89 -8.03
N SER A 170 -17.94 -13.97 -7.76
CA SER A 170 -16.80 -14.01 -6.83
C SER A 170 -15.69 -12.98 -7.15
N SER A 171 -15.80 -12.34 -8.33
CA SER A 171 -15.02 -11.21 -8.86
C SER A 171 -15.23 -9.88 -8.11
N SER A 172 -16.30 -9.75 -7.30
CA SER A 172 -16.66 -8.49 -6.61
C SER A 172 -16.12 -8.34 -5.17
N CYS A 173 -15.62 -9.42 -4.56
CA CYS A 173 -15.16 -9.47 -3.17
C CYS A 173 -13.71 -9.00 -3.04
N GLY A 174 -13.45 -8.04 -2.14
CA GLY A 174 -12.12 -7.48 -1.89
C GLY A 174 -11.07 -8.50 -1.43
N VAL A 175 -9.80 -8.21 -1.70
CA VAL A 175 -8.68 -9.13 -1.46
C VAL A 175 -8.11 -9.06 -0.05
N LEU A 176 -8.60 -8.17 0.81
CA LEU A 176 -8.23 -8.14 2.23
C LEU A 176 -9.00 -9.24 2.98
N ARG A 177 -8.30 -10.03 3.78
CA ARG A 177 -8.90 -11.04 4.64
C ARG A 177 -9.63 -10.39 5.82
N PRO A 178 -10.70 -11.01 6.35
CA PRO A 178 -11.33 -10.56 7.59
C PRO A 178 -10.31 -10.41 8.73
N GLY A 179 -10.41 -9.31 9.47
CA GLY A 179 -9.45 -8.96 10.53
C GLY A 179 -8.06 -8.53 10.03
N GLY A 180 -7.89 -8.35 8.72
CA GLY A 180 -6.67 -7.84 8.13
C GLY A 180 -6.52 -6.32 8.26
N HIS A 181 -5.31 -5.84 7.97
CA HIS A 181 -4.96 -4.43 8.09
C HIS A 181 -4.76 -3.77 6.73
N LEU A 182 -5.17 -2.51 6.64
CA LEU A 182 -4.98 -1.68 5.45
C LEU A 182 -4.23 -0.41 5.82
N ILE A 183 -3.17 -0.15 5.07
CA ILE A 183 -2.34 1.05 5.19
C ILE A 183 -2.33 1.75 3.84
N ILE A 184 -2.72 3.03 3.83
CA ILE A 184 -2.73 3.85 2.63
C ILE A 184 -2.02 5.17 2.92
N LYS A 185 -1.10 5.53 2.03
CA LYS A 185 -0.55 6.87 1.92
C LYS A 185 -1.50 7.78 1.16
N LEU A 186 -1.81 8.93 1.76
CA LEU A 186 -2.51 10.03 1.10
C LEU A 186 -1.75 11.33 1.26
N LEU A 187 -1.85 12.22 0.27
CA LEU A 187 -1.42 13.60 0.41
C LEU A 187 -2.40 14.40 1.26
N GLU A 188 -1.86 15.27 2.11
CA GLU A 188 -2.66 16.12 3.00
C GLU A 188 -3.63 17.02 2.22
N SER A 189 -4.93 16.88 2.49
CA SER A 189 -6.03 17.57 1.82
C SER A 189 -7.38 17.36 2.53
N GLU A 190 -8.40 18.08 2.08
CA GLU A 190 -9.80 17.93 2.50
C GLU A 190 -10.36 16.52 2.30
N TYR A 191 -9.89 15.79 1.28
CA TYR A 191 -10.34 14.44 0.94
C TYR A 191 -10.05 13.41 2.03
N ILE A 192 -9.08 13.67 2.91
CA ILE A 192 -8.72 12.75 4.00
C ILE A 192 -9.89 12.55 4.97
N LYS A 193 -10.67 13.60 5.23
CA LYS A 193 -11.79 13.52 6.16
C LYS A 193 -12.85 12.58 5.60
N GLU A 194 -13.25 12.78 4.34
CA GLU A 194 -14.19 11.92 3.62
C GLU A 194 -13.66 10.48 3.53
N PHE A 195 -12.37 10.30 3.25
CA PHE A 195 -11.73 8.99 3.19
C PHE A 195 -11.79 8.25 4.53
N ARG A 196 -11.57 8.96 5.65
CA ARG A 196 -11.70 8.41 7.00
C ARG A 196 -13.15 8.04 7.31
N GLU A 197 -14.11 8.88 6.94
CA GLU A 197 -15.54 8.62 7.13
C GLU A 197 -15.99 7.38 6.36
N MET A 198 -15.51 7.18 5.13
CA MET A 198 -15.75 5.96 4.35
C MET A 198 -15.10 4.71 4.98
N CYS A 199 -13.87 4.82 5.48
CA CYS A 199 -13.17 3.69 6.09
C CYS A 199 -13.77 3.29 7.45
N HIS A 200 -14.24 4.26 8.24
CA HIS A 200 -14.63 4.01 9.63
C HIS A 200 -15.68 2.88 9.84
N PRO A 201 -16.79 2.79 9.09
CA PRO A 201 -17.73 1.67 9.25
C PRO A 201 -17.14 0.31 8.83
N LEU A 202 -16.20 0.31 7.89
CA LEU A 202 -15.66 -0.92 7.28
C LEU A 202 -14.71 -1.68 8.20
N PHE A 203 -14.07 -0.99 9.14
CA PHE A 203 -13.00 -1.55 9.97
C PHE A 203 -13.28 -1.44 11.48
N ARG A 204 -14.53 -1.10 11.84
CA ARG A 204 -14.98 -0.75 13.19
C ARG A 204 -15.03 -1.89 14.20
N VAL A 205 -14.77 -3.15 13.81
CA VAL A 205 -15.03 -4.33 14.66
C VAL A 205 -13.79 -5.21 14.89
N SER A 206 -12.61 -4.91 14.34
CA SER A 206 -11.48 -5.87 14.43
C SER A 206 -10.06 -5.31 14.47
N GLY A 207 -9.85 -3.99 14.56
CA GLY A 207 -8.52 -3.42 14.68
C GLY A 207 -7.94 -2.91 13.36
N ASP A 208 -8.12 -1.60 13.19
CA ASP A 208 -7.18 -0.62 12.64
C ASP A 208 -6.88 -0.65 11.13
N VAL A 209 -7.60 0.23 10.40
CA VAL A 209 -7.03 0.97 9.26
C VAL A 209 -6.10 2.02 9.82
N LEU A 210 -4.84 1.96 9.44
CA LEU A 210 -3.92 3.04 9.71
C LEU A 210 -3.73 3.88 8.46
N LEU A 211 -4.40 5.04 8.44
CA LEU A 211 -4.21 6.02 7.38
C LEU A 211 -2.96 6.84 7.64
N ILE A 212 -1.97 6.73 6.76
CA ILE A 212 -0.76 7.55 6.82
C ILE A 212 -0.97 8.74 5.90
N ILE A 213 -0.94 9.93 6.47
CA ILE A 213 -0.98 11.18 5.73
C ILE A 213 0.46 11.62 5.53
N ILE A 214 0.87 11.79 4.27
CA ILE A 214 2.18 12.36 3.96
C ILE A 214 1.99 13.84 3.66
N PRO A 215 2.56 14.74 4.48
CA PRO A 215 2.47 16.17 4.25
C PRO A 215 3.20 16.53 2.96
N THR A 216 2.63 17.47 2.21
CA THR A 216 3.05 17.86 0.86
C THR A 216 4.52 18.30 0.79
N ALA A 217 5.05 18.84 1.90
CA ALA A 217 6.44 19.28 2.03
C ALA A 217 7.48 18.13 1.95
N GLU A 218 7.09 16.88 2.19
CA GLU A 218 8.01 15.74 2.15
C GLU A 218 8.15 15.10 0.75
N ILE A 219 7.22 15.40 -0.18
CA ILE A 219 7.13 14.70 -1.47
C ILE A 219 8.24 15.13 -2.44
N ALA A 220 8.72 16.37 -2.33
CA ALA A 220 9.79 16.91 -3.18
C ALA A 220 11.16 16.21 -2.98
N ALA A 221 11.25 15.24 -2.07
CA ALA A 221 12.47 14.51 -1.73
C ALA A 221 12.28 12.97 -1.74
N HIS A 222 11.25 12.44 -2.39
CA HIS A 222 11.01 10.99 -2.43
C HIS A 222 11.31 10.39 -3.81
N ASP A 223 12.33 9.52 -3.78
CA ASP A 223 12.99 8.71 -4.81
C ASP A 223 14.11 9.36 -5.65
#